data_AF-A0A0V8F3C0-F1
#
_entry.id   AF-A0A0V8F3C0-F1
#
_cell.length_a   1.000
_cell.length_b   1.000
_cell.length_c   1.000
_cell.angle_alpha   90.00
_cell.angle_beta   90.00
_cell.angle_gamma   90.00
#
_symmetry.space_group_name_H-M   'P 1'
#
loop_
_entity.id
_entity.type
_entity.pdbx_description
1 polymer ?
#
loop_
_entity_poly.entity_id
_entity_poly.type
_entity_poly.pdbx_seq_one_letter_code
_entity_poly.pdbx_strand_id
1 'polypeptide(L)'
;MAKYGIEAFKDNKPVAYPIDAKETYGTLSFTGSEVRNKFIYIDDDGEVHEEQNAQNTWKAQDTGQAQDKYIMAYSSKTKDVMDIHVPLDFDVDSLEFDQEIELIGAVVTIGNSEKEQKVVTRNGEQIRSVDCKTFPVQVEGVNVKSSKTLSQPAQHQGKNEQSSKSKE
;
A
#
# COMPACT_ATOMS: atom_id res chain seq x y z
N MET A 1 20.52 24.65 11.08
CA MET A 1 20.45 23.38 10.33
C MET A 1 20.68 22.25 11.32
N ALA A 2 19.62 21.60 11.79
CA ALA A 2 19.75 20.47 12.70
C ALA A 2 20.26 19.26 11.91
N LYS A 3 21.46 18.79 12.25
CA LYS A 3 22.00 17.52 11.78
C LYS A 3 21.19 16.41 12.47
N TYR A 4 20.22 15.82 11.78
CA TYR A 4 19.57 14.58 12.20
C TYR A 4 20.58 13.43 12.03
N GLY A 5 21.60 13.41 12.87
CA GLY A 5 22.55 12.32 12.94
C GLY A 5 21.92 11.17 13.70
N ILE A 6 21.77 10.01 13.03
CA ILE A 6 22.05 8.61 13.44
C ILE A 6 21.54 8.10 14.82
N GLU A 7 21.25 8.95 15.81
CA GLU A 7 20.68 8.62 17.11
C GLU A 7 19.19 8.25 17.08
N ALA A 8 18.54 8.30 15.91
CA ALA A 8 17.14 7.92 15.72
C ALA A 8 16.89 6.40 15.82
N PHE A 9 17.92 5.58 16.03
CA PHE A 9 17.82 4.13 16.18
C PHE A 9 18.22 3.71 17.61
N LYS A 10 17.61 4.31 18.64
CA LYS A 10 17.73 3.73 19.97
C LYS A 10 16.95 2.41 19.98
N ASP A 11 17.67 1.31 20.17
CA ASP A 11 17.17 -0.03 20.52
C ASP A 11 16.56 -0.88 19.40
N ASN A 12 16.91 -0.68 18.12
CA ASN A 12 16.41 -1.48 16.99
C ASN A 12 14.86 -1.52 16.86
N LYS A 13 14.15 -0.65 17.59
CA LYS A 13 12.71 -0.51 17.48
C LYS A 13 12.39 0.49 16.36
N PRO A 14 11.42 0.21 15.49
CA PRO A 14 10.97 1.18 14.51
C PRO A 14 10.48 2.43 15.24
N VAL A 15 11.10 3.58 14.98
CA VAL A 15 10.60 4.85 15.48
C VAL A 15 9.42 5.27 14.59
N ALA A 16 8.27 5.45 15.22
CA ALA A 16 7.07 5.99 14.58
C ALA A 16 7.11 7.53 14.65
N TYR A 17 6.95 8.16 13.49
CA TYR A 17 6.92 9.61 13.36
C TYR A 17 5.49 10.05 13.01
N PRO A 18 4.81 10.82 13.87
CA PRO A 18 3.50 11.36 13.53
C PRO A 18 3.63 12.31 12.34
N ILE A 19 2.66 12.25 11.43
CA ILE A 19 2.61 13.09 10.23
C ILE A 19 1.24 13.76 10.07
N ASP A 20 1.23 14.98 9.53
CA ASP A 20 0.02 15.55 8.97
C ASP A 20 -0.22 14.94 7.59
N ALA A 21 -1.14 13.98 7.52
CA ALA A 21 -1.46 13.26 6.29
C ALA A 21 -2.01 14.20 5.19
N LYS A 22 -2.78 15.23 5.56
CA LYS A 22 -3.36 16.17 4.59
C LYS A 22 -2.30 17.10 4.04
N GLU A 23 -1.39 17.58 4.87
CA GLU A 23 -0.25 18.37 4.41
C GLU A 23 0.68 17.52 3.53
N THR A 24 0.96 16.29 3.94
CA THR A 24 1.94 15.40 3.30
C THR A 24 1.44 14.83 1.98
N TYR A 25 0.19 14.37 1.93
CA TYR A 25 -0.39 13.63 0.81
C TYR A 25 -1.57 14.33 0.14
N GLY A 26 -2.04 15.46 0.67
CA GLY A 26 -3.20 16.15 0.13
C GLY A 26 -4.51 15.40 0.40
N THR A 27 -5.41 15.43 -0.57
CA THR A 27 -6.65 14.64 -0.53
C THR A 27 -6.32 13.19 -0.87
N LEU A 28 -6.87 12.26 -0.09
CA LEU A 28 -6.73 10.82 -0.29
C LEU A 28 -8.07 10.25 -0.73
N SER A 29 -8.05 9.49 -1.82
CA SER A 29 -9.22 8.77 -2.34
C SER A 29 -8.96 7.27 -2.26
N PHE A 30 -9.89 6.51 -1.67
CA PHE A 30 -9.79 5.06 -1.56
C PHE A 30 -9.82 4.39 -2.93
N THR A 31 -8.89 3.46 -3.17
CA THR A 31 -8.81 2.70 -4.44
C THR A 31 -8.96 1.20 -4.26
N GLY A 32 -8.87 0.70 -3.03
CA GLY A 32 -9.08 -0.71 -2.71
C GLY A 32 -8.48 -1.10 -1.36
N SER A 33 -8.58 -2.37 -1.00
CA SER A 33 -8.04 -2.92 0.25
C SER A 33 -7.32 -4.24 0.01
N GLU A 34 -6.40 -4.57 0.92
CA GLU A 34 -5.70 -5.85 0.97
C GLU A 34 -5.78 -6.39 2.40
N VAL A 35 -6.24 -7.64 2.55
CA VAL A 35 -6.19 -8.36 3.82
C VAL A 35 -5.15 -9.47 3.68
N ARG A 36 -4.11 -9.42 4.50
CA ARG A 36 -3.09 -10.46 4.55
C ARG A 36 -3.41 -11.43 5.66
N ASN A 37 -3.62 -12.69 5.31
CA ASN A 37 -3.91 -13.74 6.28
C ASN A 37 -2.62 -14.23 6.95
N LYS A 38 -2.74 -14.66 8.21
CA LYS A 38 -1.70 -15.36 8.93
C LYS A 38 -1.55 -16.77 8.36
N PHE A 39 -0.32 -17.12 8.03
CA PHE A 39 0.05 -18.49 7.65
C PHE A 39 0.79 -19.18 8.79
N ILE A 40 0.63 -20.50 8.85
CA ILE A 40 1.51 -21.40 9.57
C ILE A 40 2.22 -22.28 8.55
N TYR A 41 3.40 -22.78 8.90
CA TYR A 41 4.23 -23.60 8.03
C TYR A 41 4.39 -24.97 8.64
N ILE A 42 4.12 -26.00 7.84
CA ILE A 42 4.20 -27.40 8.25
C ILE A 42 5.43 -28.01 7.58
N ASP A 43 6.32 -28.55 8.39
CA ASP A 43 7.52 -29.24 7.91
C ASP A 43 7.22 -30.66 7.40
N ASP A 44 8.27 -31.37 6.98
CA ASP A 44 8.14 -32.73 6.44
C ASP A 44 7.78 -33.78 7.52
N ASP A 45 8.05 -33.48 8.79
CA ASP A 45 7.74 -34.33 9.95
C ASP A 45 6.35 -34.04 10.55
N GLY A 46 5.69 -32.98 10.08
CA GLY A 46 4.36 -32.54 10.51
C GLY A 46 4.36 -31.54 11.67
N GLU A 47 5.51 -30.98 12.06
CA GLU A 47 5.59 -29.90 13.05
C GLU A 47 5.10 -28.57 12.48
N VAL A 48 4.51 -27.74 13.34
CA VAL A 48 3.88 -26.47 12.98
C VAL A 48 4.75 -25.31 13.44
N HIS A 49 5.08 -24.41 12.53
CA HIS A 49 5.91 -23.24 12.76
C HIS A 49 5.18 -21.95 12.36
N GLU A 50 5.43 -20.85 13.07
CA GLU A 50 4.86 -19.53 12.74
C GLU A 50 5.64 -18.82 11.64
N GLU A 51 6.90 -19.19 11.42
CA GLU A 51 7.77 -18.61 10.40
C GLU A 51 8.21 -19.68 9.39
N GLN A 52 8.39 -19.25 8.15
CA GLN A 52 8.89 -20.09 7.07
C GLN A 52 10.38 -20.41 7.31
N ASN A 53 10.84 -21.57 6.85
CA ASN A 53 12.25 -21.89 6.88
C ASN A 53 13.04 -21.03 5.87
N ALA A 54 14.35 -20.92 6.06
CA ALA A 54 15.21 -20.09 5.22
C ALA A 54 15.20 -20.50 3.73
N GLN A 55 14.86 -21.77 3.44
CA GLN A 55 14.82 -22.32 2.08
C GLN A 55 13.44 -22.17 1.41
N ASN A 56 12.44 -21.63 2.11
CA ASN A 56 11.04 -21.51 1.65
C ASN A 56 10.43 -22.84 1.16
N THR A 57 10.72 -23.95 1.84
CA THR A 57 10.27 -25.29 1.42
C THR A 57 9.12 -25.85 2.26
N TRP A 58 8.85 -25.34 3.46
CA TRP A 58 7.75 -25.86 4.28
C TRP A 58 6.40 -25.46 3.71
N LYS A 59 5.42 -26.35 3.90
CA LYS A 59 4.08 -26.17 3.36
C LYS A 59 3.36 -25.07 4.11
N ALA A 60 3.05 -23.98 3.43
CA ALA A 60 2.22 -22.91 3.97
C ALA A 60 0.75 -23.37 4.08
N GLN A 61 0.14 -23.14 5.24
CA GLN A 61 -1.28 -23.34 5.49
C GLN A 61 -1.88 -22.04 6.04
N ASP A 62 -2.92 -21.56 5.37
CA ASP A 62 -3.69 -20.38 5.80
C ASP A 62 -4.47 -20.72 7.08
N THR A 63 -4.37 -19.87 8.09
CA THR A 63 -5.09 -20.01 9.36
C THR A 63 -6.53 -19.48 9.30
N GLY A 64 -6.88 -18.73 8.25
CA GLY A 64 -8.13 -17.99 8.11
C GLY A 64 -8.23 -16.75 9.00
N GLN A 65 -7.16 -16.40 9.72
CA GLN A 65 -7.08 -15.21 10.57
C GLN A 65 -6.35 -14.09 9.82
N ALA A 66 -6.88 -12.87 9.86
CA ALA A 66 -6.18 -11.70 9.34
C ALA A 66 -4.95 -11.38 10.21
N GLN A 67 -3.80 -11.22 9.59
CA GLN A 67 -2.56 -10.78 10.22
C GLN A 67 -2.37 -9.27 10.08
N ASP A 68 -2.59 -8.75 8.87
CA ASP A 68 -2.45 -7.33 8.55
C ASP A 68 -3.60 -6.90 7.63
N LYS A 69 -4.03 -5.63 7.75
CA LYS A 69 -5.01 -5.01 6.87
C LYS A 69 -4.43 -3.72 6.29
N TYR A 70 -4.60 -3.55 4.99
CA TYR A 70 -4.18 -2.36 4.27
C TYR A 70 -5.33 -1.77 3.48
N ILE A 71 -5.35 -0.45 3.39
CA ILE A 71 -6.11 0.26 2.37
C ILE A 71 -5.15 0.88 1.38
N MET A 72 -5.53 0.88 0.12
CA MET A 72 -4.86 1.59 -0.96
C MET A 72 -5.58 2.91 -1.17
N ALA A 73 -4.81 4.00 -1.19
CA ALA A 73 -5.37 5.33 -1.42
C ALA A 73 -4.53 6.12 -2.43
N TYR A 74 -5.21 6.76 -3.39
CA TYR A 74 -4.58 7.69 -4.30
C TYR A 74 -4.36 9.04 -3.62
N SER A 75 -3.13 9.55 -3.69
CA SER A 75 -2.77 10.88 -3.17
C SER A 75 -2.85 11.95 -4.25
N SER A 76 -3.62 13.01 -3.98
CA SER A 76 -3.71 14.16 -4.88
C SER A 76 -2.42 14.97 -4.97
N LYS A 77 -1.49 14.83 -4.01
CA LYS A 77 -0.21 15.55 -3.97
C LYS A 77 0.93 14.76 -4.58
N THR A 78 1.12 13.49 -4.21
CA THR A 78 2.20 12.66 -4.76
C THR A 78 1.83 12.06 -6.11
N LYS A 79 0.54 12.07 -6.47
CA LYS A 79 0.00 11.52 -7.72
C LYS A 79 0.25 10.02 -7.86
N ASP A 80 0.28 9.31 -6.73
CA ASP A 80 0.53 7.88 -6.65
C ASP A 80 -0.42 7.20 -5.67
N VAL A 81 -0.54 5.88 -5.79
CA VAL A 81 -1.26 5.04 -4.84
C VAL A 81 -0.31 4.62 -3.73
N MET A 82 -0.79 4.69 -2.49
CA MET A 82 -0.04 4.29 -1.33
C MET A 82 -0.80 3.26 -0.51
N ASP A 83 -0.06 2.30 0.04
CA ASP A 83 -0.56 1.32 0.99
C ASP A 83 -0.50 1.91 2.40
N ILE A 84 -1.63 1.88 3.10
CA ILE A 84 -1.79 2.41 4.45
C ILE A 84 -2.25 1.27 5.35
N HIS A 85 -1.45 0.95 6.35
CA HIS A 85 -1.78 -0.07 7.33
C HIS A 85 -2.86 0.43 8.29
N VAL A 86 -3.94 -0.32 8.42
CA VAL A 86 -5.09 0.01 9.28
C VAL A 86 -5.23 -1.03 10.40
N PRO A 87 -5.89 -0.70 11.52
CA PRO A 87 -6.15 -1.66 12.59
C PRO A 87 -6.91 -2.91 12.11
N LEU A 88 -6.65 -4.06 12.75
CA LEU A 88 -7.29 -5.32 12.38
C LEU A 88 -8.81 -5.32 12.57
N ASP A 89 -9.32 -4.52 13.51
CA ASP A 89 -10.76 -4.33 13.76
C ASP A 89 -11.41 -3.30 12.81
N PHE A 90 -10.63 -2.63 11.95
CA PHE A 90 -11.17 -1.73 10.94
C PHE A 90 -11.95 -2.50 9.86
N ASP A 91 -13.15 -2.00 9.56
CA ASP A 91 -14.04 -2.54 8.53
C ASP A 91 -13.70 -1.94 7.16
N VAL A 92 -12.77 -2.59 6.45
CA VAL A 92 -12.34 -2.17 5.10
C VAL A 92 -13.43 -2.29 4.06
N ASP A 93 -14.43 -3.14 4.28
CA ASP A 93 -15.54 -3.39 3.33
C ASP A 93 -16.58 -2.25 3.37
N SER A 94 -16.51 -1.39 4.39
CA SER A 94 -17.33 -0.18 4.49
C SER A 94 -16.91 0.94 3.53
N LEU A 95 -15.73 0.83 2.91
CA LEU A 95 -15.19 1.84 2.01
C LEU A 95 -15.60 1.59 0.55
N GLU A 96 -15.95 2.67 -0.14
CA GLU A 96 -16.29 2.64 -1.56
C GLU A 96 -15.16 3.22 -2.42
N PHE A 97 -15.01 2.73 -3.65
CA PHE A 97 -14.03 3.26 -4.60
C PHE A 97 -14.21 4.77 -4.83
N ASP A 98 -13.09 5.50 -4.94
CA ASP A 98 -12.98 6.96 -5.05
C ASP A 98 -13.49 7.76 -3.84
N GLN A 99 -13.91 7.10 -2.76
CA GLN A 99 -14.36 7.78 -1.54
C GLN A 99 -13.21 8.57 -0.90
N GLU A 100 -13.47 9.84 -0.59
CA GLU A 100 -12.48 10.66 0.11
C GLU A 100 -12.33 10.20 1.56
N ILE A 101 -11.09 9.94 1.96
CA ILE A 101 -10.74 9.45 3.28
C ILE A 101 -9.80 10.42 4.01
N GLU A 102 -9.89 10.41 5.33
CA GLU A 102 -9.04 11.16 6.25
C GLU A 102 -8.39 10.19 7.23
N LEU A 103 -7.05 10.24 7.30
CA LEU A 103 -6.26 9.36 8.16
C LEU A 103 -6.20 9.92 9.58
N ILE A 104 -6.58 9.10 10.56
CA ILE A 104 -6.55 9.46 11.98
C ILE A 104 -5.27 8.88 12.60
N GLY A 105 -4.52 9.72 13.33
CA GLY A 105 -3.32 9.26 14.03
C GLY A 105 -2.24 8.73 13.08
N ALA A 106 -2.12 9.29 11.87
CA ALA A 106 -1.17 8.82 10.87
C ALA A 106 0.28 8.93 11.37
N VAL A 107 0.98 7.80 11.36
CA VAL A 107 2.39 7.69 11.68
C VAL A 107 3.14 7.01 10.54
N VAL A 108 4.38 7.43 10.32
CA VAL A 108 5.31 6.78 9.40
C VAL A 108 6.35 6.05 10.24
N THR A 109 6.59 4.79 9.93
CA THR A 109 7.74 4.05 10.48
C THR A 109 8.83 3.95 9.42
N ILE A 110 10.09 3.79 9.84
CA ILE A 110 11.20 3.59 8.92
C ILE A 110 11.53 2.10 8.89
N GLY A 111 11.28 1.46 7.75
CA GLY A 111 11.67 0.09 7.48
C GLY A 111 12.99 0.02 6.72
N ASN A 112 13.73 -1.07 6.93
CA ASN A 112 14.78 -1.51 6.02
C ASN A 112 14.16 -2.51 5.06
N SER A 113 14.44 -2.35 3.77
CA SER A 113 14.07 -3.31 2.74
C SER A 113 15.24 -3.46 1.79
N GLU A 114 15.24 -4.54 1.02
CA GLU A 114 16.06 -4.63 -0.17
C GLU A 114 15.18 -4.40 -1.39
N LYS A 115 15.77 -3.81 -2.44
CA LYS A 115 15.10 -3.65 -3.73
C LYS A 115 16.04 -4.10 -4.83
N GLU A 116 15.51 -4.87 -5.79
CA GLU A 116 16.24 -5.16 -7.01
C GLU A 116 16.39 -3.90 -7.86
N GLN A 117 17.63 -3.54 -8.16
CA GLN A 117 17.97 -2.42 -9.01
C GLN A 117 18.83 -2.89 -10.17
N LYS A 118 18.46 -2.42 -11.37
CA LYS A 118 19.29 -2.58 -12.56
C LYS A 118 20.46 -1.60 -12.47
N VAL A 119 21.67 -2.12 -12.40
CA VAL A 119 22.92 -1.37 -12.31
C VAL A 119 23.73 -1.60 -13.58
N VAL A 120 24.14 -0.51 -14.24
CA VAL A 120 25.04 -0.59 -15.39
C VAL A 120 26.47 -0.67 -14.88
N THR A 121 27.15 -1.79 -15.16
CA THR A 121 28.57 -1.99 -14.83
C THR A 121 29.42 -2.06 -16.09
N ARG A 122 30.75 -2.10 -15.95
CA ARG A 122 31.66 -2.33 -17.09
C ARG A 122 31.40 -3.65 -17.83
N ASN A 123 30.74 -4.61 -17.18
CA ASN A 123 30.40 -5.92 -17.75
C ASN A 123 28.96 -5.96 -18.31
N GLY A 124 28.33 -4.80 -18.50
CA GLY A 124 26.95 -4.68 -18.93
C GLY A 124 25.97 -4.46 -17.79
N GLU A 125 24.68 -4.55 -18.11
CA GLU A 125 23.58 -4.39 -17.15
C GLU A 125 23.49 -5.62 -16.23
N GLN A 126 23.49 -5.38 -14.93
CA GLN A 126 23.31 -6.40 -13.90
C GLN A 126 22.13 -6.02 -13.01
N ILE A 127 21.34 -7.01 -12.56
CA ILE A 127 20.36 -6.81 -11.49
C ILE A 127 21.08 -7.08 -10.16
N ARG A 128 20.98 -6.15 -9.21
CA ARG A 128 21.54 -6.30 -7.87
C ARG A 128 20.49 -5.96 -6.83
N SER A 129 20.48 -6.69 -5.72
CA SER A 129 19.76 -6.28 -4.52
C SER A 129 20.51 -5.11 -3.89
N VAL A 130 19.81 -4.01 -3.61
CA VAL A 130 20.35 -2.84 -2.93
C VAL A 130 19.50 -2.51 -1.71
N ASP A 131 20.16 -2.18 -0.60
CA ASP A 131 19.49 -1.71 0.61
C ASP A 131 18.72 -0.42 0.30
N CYS A 132 17.45 -0.40 0.68
CA CYS A 132 16.61 0.78 0.61
C CYS A 132 15.82 0.97 1.91
N LYS A 133 15.34 2.19 2.11
CA LYS A 133 14.45 2.51 3.23
C LYS A 133 13.02 2.52 2.72
N THR A 134 12.12 1.88 3.47
CA THR A 134 10.68 1.98 3.27
C THR A 134 10.08 2.88 4.34
N PHE A 135 8.99 3.55 3.99
CA PHE A 135 8.29 4.47 4.87
C PHE A 135 6.81 4.08 4.97
N PRO A 136 6.50 2.90 5.51
CA PRO A 136 5.12 2.46 5.63
C PRO A 136 4.33 3.39 6.55
N VAL A 137 3.11 3.72 6.11
CA VAL A 137 2.16 4.54 6.85
C VAL A 137 1.23 3.63 7.65
N GLN A 138 1.04 3.95 8.92
CA GLN A 138 0.09 3.28 9.81
C GLN A 138 -0.86 4.32 10.39
N VAL A 139 -2.10 3.93 10.64
CA VAL A 139 -3.13 4.82 11.18
C VAL A 139 -3.86 4.15 12.34
N GLU A 140 -4.41 4.96 13.24
CA GLU A 140 -5.30 4.50 14.31
C GLU A 140 -6.74 4.31 13.81
N GLY A 141 -7.09 4.93 12.68
CA GLY A 141 -8.40 4.83 12.06
C GLY A 141 -8.51 5.66 10.80
N VAL A 142 -9.65 5.53 10.13
CA VAL A 142 -9.95 6.24 8.89
C VAL A 142 -11.35 6.82 8.99
N ASN A 143 -11.47 8.12 8.72
CA ASN A 143 -12.75 8.80 8.57
C ASN A 143 -13.10 8.93 7.08
N VAL A 144 -14.36 8.71 6.78
CA VAL A 144 -14.93 8.97 5.45
C VAL A 144 -15.43 10.41 5.40
N LYS A 145 -14.95 11.19 4.44
CA LYS A 145 -15.59 12.45 4.07
C LYS A 145 -16.71 12.11 3.11
N SER A 146 -17.96 12.33 3.56
CA SER A 146 -19.13 12.08 2.74
C SER A 146 -19.06 12.93 1.48
N SER A 147 -18.71 12.31 0.36
CA SER A 147 -18.66 12.95 -0.95
C SER A 147 -19.71 12.35 -1.86
N LYS A 148 -21.00 12.51 -1.50
CA LYS A 148 -22.07 12.39 -2.51
C LYS A 148 -22.12 13.67 -3.32
N THR A 149 -21.27 13.75 -4.34
CA THR A 149 -21.62 14.49 -5.56
C THR A 149 -21.92 13.45 -6.63
N LEU A 150 -23.20 13.07 -6.72
CA LEU A 150 -23.76 12.38 -7.88
C LEU A 150 -23.59 13.30 -9.10
N SER A 151 -22.47 13.17 -9.79
CA SER A 151 -22.36 13.71 -11.14
C SER A 151 -23.21 12.82 -12.04
N GLN A 152 -24.31 13.39 -12.52
CA GLN A 152 -25.29 12.77 -13.42
C GLN A 152 -24.60 12.05 -14.59
N PRO A 153 -25.18 10.94 -15.11
CA PRO A 153 -24.71 10.35 -16.35
C PRO A 153 -24.81 11.42 -17.44
N ALA A 154 -23.68 11.73 -18.07
CA ALA A 154 -23.66 12.55 -19.27
C ALA A 154 -24.60 11.89 -20.30
N GLN A 155 -25.75 12.52 -20.55
CA GLN A 155 -26.56 12.21 -21.71
C GLN A 155 -25.67 12.41 -22.93
N HIS A 156 -25.26 11.33 -23.57
CA HIS A 156 -24.70 11.37 -24.91
C HIS A 156 -25.77 11.98 -25.83
N GLN A 157 -25.69 13.30 -26.04
CA GLN A 157 -26.34 13.95 -27.16
C GLN A 157 -25.76 13.35 -28.43
N GLY A 158 -26.61 12.62 -29.15
CA GLY A 158 -26.27 12.00 -30.41
C GLY A 158 -25.80 13.04 -31.42
N LYS A 159 -24.76 12.66 -32.17
CA LYS A 159 -24.56 13.19 -33.51
C LYS A 159 -24.39 12.00 -34.46
N ASN A 160 -25.52 11.60 -35.02
CA ASN A 160 -25.57 10.85 -36.26
C ASN A 160 -24.79 11.64 -37.32
N GLU A 161 -23.84 10.99 -37.99
CA GLU A 161 -23.63 11.16 -39.43
C GLU A 161 -22.88 9.93 -39.96
N GLN A 162 -23.68 8.95 -40.41
CA GLN A 162 -23.25 7.93 -41.36
C GLN A 162 -22.75 8.63 -42.63
N SER A 163 -21.46 8.54 -42.92
CA SER A 163 -20.97 8.68 -44.30
C SER A 163 -20.60 7.31 -44.82
N SER A 164 -21.40 6.86 -45.78
CA SER A 164 -21.22 5.62 -46.52
C SER A 164 -20.33 5.86 -47.74
N LYS A 165 -19.62 4.80 -48.14
CA LYS A 165 -18.96 4.54 -49.43
C LYS A 165 -17.56 5.12 -49.64
N SER A 166 -16.61 4.18 -49.81
CA SER A 166 -15.81 4.09 -51.03
C SER A 166 -15.53 2.62 -51.33
N LYS A 167 -16.10 2.12 -52.44
CA LYS A 167 -15.64 0.91 -53.13
C LYS A 167 -16.02 1.06 -54.60
N GLU A 168 -15.08 1.63 -55.37
CA GLU A 168 -14.76 1.25 -56.74
C GLU A 168 -13.34 1.72 -57.05
#